data_AF-A0A132BSN6-F1
#
_entry.id   AF-A0A132BSN6-F1
#
_cell.length_a   1.000
_cell.length_b   1.000
_cell.length_c   1.000
_cell.angle_alpha   90.00
_cell.angle_beta   90.00
_cell.angle_gamma   90.00
#
_symmetry.space_group_name_H-M   'P 1'
#
loop_
_entity.id
_entity.type
_entity.pdbx_description
1 polymer ?
#
loop_
_entity_poly.entity_id
_entity_poly.type
_entity_poly.pdbx_seq_one_letter_code
_entity_poly.pdbx_strand_id
1 'polypeptide(L)'
;MSNFNSMTLMAAGEMIAEMSTQAAFSSLILGWGVEEFCGSGSVASKANDLVRFAKSSMGQRSVPTVNGNCDLRRAMVEHATTASDRDKQNKPDVWLRLVAGLKMDGFELVEERVPDPMGGTSIFDDAPRMIKKIVLRRMLPEDVPEADFREATSEVEALLDRHGFNVAKGHLAQATQNFSQGNWSSANAMIRDFYQELLDKIAEYFGCDPKVSDDAKRQYLADTKSGPFLLHEYNEWENDRGKPAYVLGLWARLHPHGSHPGLSDEEDCAFRFQIILITARIFLRRFDKRVKDQ
;
A
#
# COMPACT_ATOMS: atom_id res chain seq x y z
N MET A 1 3.22 13.74 -8.86
CA MET A 1 4.30 13.85 -7.84
C MET A 1 4.27 12.59 -7.00
N SER A 2 5.27 11.70 -7.10
CA SER A 2 5.27 10.45 -6.33
C SER A 2 5.68 10.71 -4.88
N ASN A 3 4.70 10.97 -4.02
CA ASN A 3 4.93 10.75 -2.59
C ASN A 3 5.23 9.25 -2.39
N PHE A 4 6.05 8.87 -1.41
CA PHE A 4 6.20 7.50 -0.94
C PHE A 4 5.80 7.49 0.53
N ASN A 5 5.13 6.42 0.99
CA ASN A 5 4.69 6.36 2.38
C ASN A 5 5.90 6.29 3.34
N SER A 6 5.67 6.57 4.63
CA SER A 6 6.74 6.61 5.63
C SER A 6 7.48 5.27 5.75
N MET A 7 6.79 4.16 5.53
CA MET A 7 7.36 2.83 5.65
C MET A 7 8.27 2.52 4.46
N THR A 8 7.85 2.83 3.24
CA THR A 8 8.67 2.75 2.04
C THR A 8 9.95 3.58 2.21
N LEU A 9 9.84 4.81 2.71
CA LEU A 9 11.00 5.68 2.91
C LEU A 9 11.92 5.19 4.02
N MET A 10 11.39 4.68 5.13
CA MET A 10 12.20 4.08 6.19
C MET A 10 12.93 2.83 5.69
N ALA A 11 12.23 1.93 4.99
CA ALA A 11 12.83 0.73 4.42
C ALA A 11 13.88 1.07 3.36
N ALA A 12 13.62 2.09 2.52
CA ALA A 12 14.60 2.59 1.57
C ALA A 12 15.85 3.13 2.28
N GLY A 13 15.69 3.96 3.32
CA GLY A 13 16.81 4.48 4.11
C GLY A 13 17.65 3.38 4.76
N GLU A 14 16.99 2.38 5.34
CA GLU A 14 17.67 1.22 5.94
C GLU A 14 18.41 0.37 4.89
N MET A 15 17.83 0.16 3.70
CA MET A 15 18.52 -0.52 2.60
C MET A 15 19.70 0.29 2.08
N ILE A 16 19.58 1.62 1.96
CA ILE A 16 20.70 2.51 1.59
C ILE A 16 21.82 2.39 2.62
N ALA A 17 21.48 2.29 3.91
CA ALA A 17 22.48 2.12 4.96
C ALA A 17 23.20 0.78 4.89
N GLU A 18 22.49 -0.30 4.59
CA GLU A 18 23.07 -1.64 4.42
C GLU A 18 24.04 -1.69 3.23
N MET A 19 23.68 -1.11 2.08
CA MET A 19 24.53 -1.14 0.88
C MET A 19 25.74 -0.19 0.94
N SER A 20 25.79 0.70 1.93
CA SER A 20 26.76 1.81 1.94
C SER A 20 27.85 1.66 2.99
N THR A 21 29.09 1.90 2.56
CA THR A 21 30.17 2.29 3.49
C THR A 21 30.00 3.75 3.90
N GLN A 22 30.71 4.19 4.94
CA GLN A 22 30.73 5.61 5.35
C GLN A 22 31.11 6.56 4.21
N ALA A 23 32.11 6.19 3.40
CA ALA A 23 32.57 7.00 2.28
C ALA A 23 31.56 6.98 1.12
N ALA A 24 30.98 5.81 0.81
CA ALA A 24 29.97 5.70 -0.24
C ALA A 24 28.71 6.50 0.09
N PHE A 25 28.21 6.41 1.32
CA PHE A 25 27.05 7.18 1.77
C PHE A 25 27.31 8.68 1.70
N SER A 26 28.48 9.13 2.16
CA SER A 26 28.85 10.55 2.14
C SER A 26 28.95 11.09 0.70
N SER A 27 29.45 10.27 -0.23
CA SER A 27 29.49 10.63 -1.65
C SER A 27 28.10 10.69 -2.27
N LEU A 28 27.19 9.79 -1.88
CA LEU A 28 25.80 9.76 -2.33
C LEU A 28 25.06 11.04 -1.94
N ILE A 29 25.05 11.39 -0.65
CA ILE A 29 24.33 12.57 -0.15
C ILE A 29 24.92 13.88 -0.68
N LEU A 30 26.24 13.94 -0.90
CA LEU A 30 26.89 15.07 -1.56
C LEU A 30 26.46 15.16 -3.03
N GLY A 31 26.40 14.03 -3.72
CA GLY A 31 25.88 13.97 -5.10
C GLY A 31 24.44 14.44 -5.20
N TRP A 32 23.61 14.17 -4.18
CA TRP A 32 22.23 14.67 -4.09
C TRP A 32 22.11 16.10 -3.55
N GLY A 33 23.19 16.71 -3.06
CA GLY A 33 23.18 18.06 -2.48
C GLY A 33 22.31 18.17 -1.22
N VAL A 34 22.36 17.14 -0.37
CA VAL A 34 21.57 17.03 0.87
C VAL A 34 22.43 16.71 2.09
N GLU A 35 23.75 16.81 1.96
CA GLU A 35 24.71 16.47 3.02
C GLU A 35 24.54 17.31 4.29
N GLU A 36 24.11 18.56 4.13
CA GLU A 36 23.85 19.49 5.24
C GLU A 36 22.71 19.02 6.17
N PHE A 37 21.85 18.12 5.70
CA PHE A 37 20.73 17.56 6.46
C PHE A 37 21.05 16.21 7.11
N CYS A 38 22.22 15.64 6.83
CA CYS A 38 22.68 14.40 7.44
C CYS A 38 23.72 14.72 8.51
N GLY A 39 23.48 14.30 9.75
CA GLY A 39 24.41 14.55 10.85
C GLY A 39 25.73 13.79 10.73
N SER A 40 26.56 13.89 11.77
CA SER A 40 27.72 13.01 11.95
C SER A 40 27.28 11.71 12.64
N GLY A 41 28.00 10.60 12.38
CA GLY A 41 27.72 9.32 13.02
C GLY A 41 27.80 8.10 12.11
N SER A 42 27.12 7.02 12.51
CA SER A 42 27.01 5.79 11.72
C SER A 42 26.23 6.02 10.44
N VAL A 43 26.44 5.19 9.42
CA VAL A 43 25.67 5.22 8.17
C VAL A 43 24.17 5.11 8.45
N ALA A 44 23.78 4.22 9.36
CA ALA A 44 22.38 4.07 9.79
C ALA A 44 21.79 5.36 10.40
N SER A 45 22.56 6.07 11.24
CA SER A 45 22.12 7.35 11.81
C SER A 45 21.92 8.39 10.71
N LYS A 46 22.87 8.51 9.78
CA LYS A 46 22.79 9.44 8.66
C LYS A 46 21.62 9.13 7.72
N ALA A 47 21.36 7.84 7.46
CA ALA A 47 20.22 7.40 6.68
C ALA A 47 18.89 7.74 7.35
N ASN A 48 18.78 7.61 8.68
CA ASN A 48 17.60 8.05 9.41
C ASN A 48 17.39 9.57 9.34
N ASP A 49 18.47 10.36 9.39
CA ASP A 49 18.38 11.81 9.21
C ASP A 49 17.94 12.17 7.78
N LEU A 50 18.46 11.46 6.78
CA LEU A 50 18.03 11.61 5.38
C LEU A 50 16.53 11.30 5.22
N VAL A 51 16.04 10.22 5.83
CA VAL A 51 14.60 9.89 5.81
C VAL A 51 13.77 10.96 6.52
N ARG A 52 14.26 11.47 7.67
CA ARG A 52 13.58 12.54 8.40
C ARG A 52 13.49 13.81 7.54
N PHE A 53 14.56 14.16 6.85
CA PHE A 53 14.59 15.28 5.91
C PHE A 53 13.64 15.06 4.73
N ALA A 54 13.68 13.89 4.09
CA ALA A 54 12.80 13.55 2.97
C ALA A 54 11.31 13.61 3.35
N LYS A 55 10.96 13.24 4.60
CA LYS A 55 9.58 13.35 5.13
C LYS A 55 9.15 14.80 5.45
N SER A 56 10.09 15.73 5.59
CA SER A 56 9.78 17.13 5.89
C SER A 56 9.16 17.86 4.69
N SER A 57 8.58 19.03 4.92
CA SER A 57 8.10 19.93 3.85
C SER A 57 9.22 20.39 2.91
N MET A 58 10.47 20.39 3.37
CA MET A 58 11.66 20.72 2.57
C MET A 58 12.19 19.51 1.77
N GLY A 59 11.64 18.31 1.99
CA GLY A 59 12.07 17.07 1.36
C GLY A 59 11.59 16.87 -0.08
N GLN A 60 10.66 17.70 -0.59
CA GLN A 60 10.23 17.70 -2.01
C GLN A 60 11.24 18.41 -2.92
N ARG A 61 12.54 18.19 -2.67
CA ARG A 61 13.61 18.79 -3.44
C ARG A 61 13.92 17.91 -4.63
N SER A 62 14.17 18.54 -5.78
CA SER A 62 14.71 17.83 -6.93
C SER A 62 16.21 17.60 -6.73
N VAL A 63 16.65 16.35 -6.91
CA VAL A 63 18.04 15.93 -6.80
C VAL A 63 18.52 15.29 -8.10
N PRO A 64 19.80 15.44 -8.47
CA PRO A 64 20.34 14.81 -9.66
C PRO A 64 20.56 13.31 -9.44
N THR A 65 20.13 12.49 -10.40
CA THR A 65 20.39 11.05 -10.43
C THR A 65 20.96 10.63 -11.78
N VAL A 66 21.42 9.38 -11.88
CA VAL A 66 21.87 8.78 -13.15
C VAL A 66 20.77 8.75 -14.23
N ASN A 67 19.50 8.80 -13.83
CA ASN A 67 18.35 8.84 -14.75
C ASN A 67 17.82 10.27 -14.97
N GLY A 68 18.56 11.30 -14.55
CA GLY A 68 18.14 12.71 -14.57
C GLY A 68 17.67 13.21 -13.21
N ASN A 69 17.14 14.44 -13.18
CA ASN A 69 16.65 15.05 -11.96
C ASN A 69 15.30 14.43 -11.54
N CYS A 70 15.17 14.01 -10.29
CA CYS A 70 13.91 13.53 -9.74
C CYS A 70 13.71 14.01 -8.30
N ASP A 71 12.54 13.74 -7.73
CA ASP A 71 12.26 14.05 -6.32
C ASP A 71 13.16 13.21 -5.39
N LEU A 72 13.68 13.80 -4.30
CA LEU A 72 14.57 13.11 -3.35
C LEU A 72 14.01 11.78 -2.85
N ARG A 73 12.70 11.71 -2.55
CA ARG A 73 12.05 10.49 -2.07
C ARG A 73 12.15 9.39 -3.13
N ARG A 74 11.97 9.77 -4.39
CA ARG A 74 12.14 8.86 -5.53
C ARG A 74 13.60 8.45 -5.73
N ALA A 75 14.54 9.38 -5.62
CA ALA A 75 15.96 9.06 -5.71
C ALA A 75 16.39 8.06 -4.63
N MET A 76 15.90 8.23 -3.39
CA MET A 76 16.14 7.29 -2.29
C MET A 76 15.59 5.90 -2.61
N VAL A 77 14.33 5.81 -3.06
CA VAL A 77 13.70 4.54 -3.41
C VAL A 77 14.42 3.87 -4.58
N GLU A 78 14.68 4.58 -5.67
CA GLU A 78 15.37 4.04 -6.84
C GLU A 78 16.81 3.63 -6.53
N HIS A 79 17.49 4.29 -5.58
CA HIS A 79 18.80 3.85 -5.14
C HIS A 79 18.70 2.58 -4.28
N ALA A 80 17.75 2.53 -3.35
CA ALA A 80 17.50 1.36 -2.50
C ALA A 80 17.19 0.09 -3.33
N THR A 81 16.51 0.22 -4.48
CA THR A 81 16.21 -0.92 -5.36
C THR A 81 17.43 -1.48 -6.09
N THR A 82 18.57 -0.78 -6.07
CA THR A 82 19.85 -1.29 -6.61
C THR A 82 20.61 -2.19 -5.64
N ALA A 83 20.06 -2.48 -4.47
CA ALA A 83 20.62 -3.40 -3.50
C ALA A 83 21.01 -4.74 -4.16
N SER A 84 22.21 -5.23 -3.83
CA SER A 84 22.68 -6.53 -4.33
C SER A 84 21.90 -7.68 -3.66
N ASP A 85 21.96 -8.87 -4.25
CA ASP A 85 21.31 -10.05 -3.64
C ASP A 85 21.90 -10.38 -2.26
N ARG A 86 23.16 -10.03 -2.03
CA ARG A 86 23.80 -10.14 -0.71
C ARG A 86 23.14 -9.20 0.30
N ASP A 87 22.90 -7.94 -0.06
CA ASP A 87 22.29 -6.95 0.83
C ASP A 87 20.86 -7.35 1.18
N LYS A 88 20.10 -7.84 0.18
CA LYS A 88 18.74 -8.38 0.38
C LYS A 88 18.74 -9.58 1.32
N GLN A 89 19.74 -10.46 1.22
CA GLN A 89 19.88 -11.63 2.11
C GLN A 89 20.33 -11.25 3.53
N ASN A 90 21.13 -10.19 3.68
CA ASN A 90 21.54 -9.68 5.00
C ASN A 90 20.37 -9.04 5.75
N LYS A 91 19.47 -8.36 5.02
CA LYS A 91 18.32 -7.61 5.54
C LYS A 91 17.00 -8.00 4.84
N PRO A 92 16.59 -9.28 4.94
CA PRO A 92 15.43 -9.77 4.19
C PRO A 92 14.12 -9.12 4.63
N ASP A 93 13.99 -8.80 5.93
CA ASP A 93 12.86 -8.09 6.51
C ASP A 93 12.74 -6.65 6.00
N VAL A 94 13.86 -5.94 5.89
CA VAL A 94 13.89 -4.57 5.35
C VAL A 94 13.54 -4.57 3.87
N TRP A 95 14.09 -5.52 3.10
CA TRP A 95 13.78 -5.67 1.68
C TRP A 95 12.30 -5.99 1.45
N LEU A 96 11.72 -6.94 2.19
CA LEU A 96 10.30 -7.28 2.12
C LEU A 96 9.42 -6.07 2.42
N ARG A 97 9.77 -5.29 3.45
CA ARG A 97 9.04 -4.07 3.81
C ARG A 97 9.15 -2.97 2.75
N LEU A 98 10.31 -2.84 2.07
CA LEU A 98 10.47 -1.93 0.93
C LEU A 98 9.53 -2.33 -0.22
N VAL A 99 9.51 -3.62 -0.59
CA VAL A 99 8.63 -4.13 -1.65
C VAL A 99 7.16 -3.96 -1.30
N ALA A 100 6.76 -4.33 -0.07
CA ALA A 100 5.40 -4.15 0.41
C ALA A 100 4.98 -2.67 0.40
N GLY A 101 5.88 -1.76 0.81
CA GLY A 101 5.65 -0.33 0.80
C GLY A 101 5.49 0.25 -0.59
N LEU A 102 6.31 -0.20 -1.55
CA LEU A 102 6.15 0.17 -2.96
C LEU A 102 4.78 -0.24 -3.49
N LYS A 103 4.29 -1.44 -3.18
CA LYS A 103 2.96 -1.89 -3.59
C LYS A 103 1.84 -1.05 -2.97
N MET A 104 1.97 -0.68 -1.70
CA MET A 104 1.05 0.28 -1.07
C MET A 104 1.13 1.67 -1.71
N ASP A 105 2.29 2.06 -2.21
CA ASP A 105 2.47 3.32 -2.95
C ASP A 105 2.01 3.21 -4.42
N GLY A 106 1.50 2.05 -4.84
CA GLY A 106 1.02 1.80 -6.20
C GLY A 106 2.15 1.51 -7.20
N PHE A 107 3.29 0.99 -6.74
CA PHE A 107 4.44 0.63 -7.55
C PHE A 107 4.85 -0.84 -7.40
N GLU A 108 5.41 -1.37 -8.47
CA GLU A 108 6.04 -2.68 -8.51
C GLU A 108 7.48 -2.56 -9.03
N LEU A 109 8.31 -3.54 -8.68
CA LEU A 109 9.65 -3.70 -9.22
C LEU A 109 9.61 -4.65 -10.41
N VAL A 110 10.01 -4.14 -11.58
CA VAL A 110 10.07 -4.93 -12.81
C VAL A 110 11.53 -5.12 -13.20
N GLU A 111 11.92 -6.36 -13.53
CA GLU A 111 13.22 -6.62 -14.16
C GLU A 111 13.12 -6.32 -15.66
N GLU A 112 13.82 -5.28 -16.11
CA GLU A 112 13.97 -4.98 -17.53
C GLU A 112 15.37 -5.39 -18.01
N ARG A 113 15.44 -5.88 -19.25
CA ARG A 113 16.71 -6.10 -19.95
C ARG A 113 17.07 -4.83 -20.70
N VAL A 114 18.14 -4.17 -20.29
CA VAL A 114 18.65 -2.95 -20.94
C VAL A 114 20.04 -3.21 -21.50
N PRO A 115 20.45 -2.53 -22.59
CA PRO A 115 21.82 -2.60 -23.08
C PRO A 115 22.80 -2.18 -21.98
N ASP A 116 23.94 -2.86 -21.90
CA ASP A 116 25.02 -2.55 -20.98
C ASP A 116 25.48 -1.11 -21.25
N PRO A 117 25.35 -0.19 -20.28
CA PRO A 117 25.75 1.20 -20.46
C PRO A 117 27.26 1.35 -20.67
N MET A 118 28.07 0.32 -20.38
CA MET A 118 29.49 0.29 -20.71
C MET A 118 29.76 -0.15 -22.16
N GLY A 119 28.73 -0.40 -22.96
CA GLY A 119 28.85 -0.70 -24.39
C GLY A 119 29.44 -2.08 -24.70
N GLY A 120 29.41 -3.01 -23.74
CA GLY A 120 29.89 -4.37 -23.96
C GLY A 120 29.06 -5.07 -25.04
N THR A 121 29.73 -5.81 -25.93
CA THR A 121 29.07 -6.71 -26.90
C THR A 121 28.84 -8.08 -26.27
N SER A 122 27.78 -8.76 -26.73
CA SER A 122 27.51 -10.14 -26.36
C SER A 122 28.64 -11.07 -26.84
N ILE A 123 28.86 -12.16 -26.12
CA ILE A 123 29.89 -13.16 -26.46
C ILE A 123 29.41 -14.05 -27.63
N PHE A 124 28.10 -14.05 -27.92
CA PHE A 124 27.46 -14.96 -28.87
C PHE A 124 26.98 -14.28 -30.16
N ASP A 125 26.92 -12.95 -30.20
CA ASP A 125 26.46 -12.15 -31.33
C ASP A 125 26.96 -10.69 -31.25
N ASP A 126 26.87 -9.96 -32.37
CA ASP A 126 27.19 -8.52 -32.47
C ASP A 126 26.13 -7.62 -31.79
N ALA A 127 25.23 -8.22 -30.99
CA ALA A 127 24.24 -7.47 -30.23
C ALA A 127 24.86 -6.85 -28.97
N PRO A 128 24.30 -5.73 -28.47
CA PRO A 128 24.68 -5.19 -27.17
C PRO A 128 24.47 -6.23 -26.07
N ARG A 129 25.45 -6.36 -25.17
CA ARG A 129 25.28 -7.15 -23.95
C ARG A 129 24.09 -6.57 -23.20
N MET A 130 23.13 -7.42 -22.85
CA MET A 130 21.97 -6.99 -22.08
C MET A 130 22.22 -7.25 -20.60
N ILE A 131 21.98 -6.25 -19.75
CA ILE A 131 22.00 -6.36 -18.30
C ILE A 131 20.59 -6.29 -17.74
N LYS A 132 20.36 -6.94 -16.59
CA LYS A 132 19.12 -6.80 -15.84
C LYS A 132 19.17 -5.50 -15.05
N LYS A 133 18.19 -4.62 -15.25
CA LYS A 133 17.97 -3.42 -14.45
C LYS A 133 16.62 -3.54 -13.77
N ILE A 134 16.59 -3.36 -12.46
CA ILE A 134 15.32 -3.25 -11.73
C ILE A 134 14.80 -1.83 -11.96
N VAL A 135 13.58 -1.73 -12.47
CA VAL A 135 12.88 -0.45 -12.66
C VAL A 135 11.63 -0.40 -11.80
N LEU A 136 11.33 0.80 -11.32
CA LEU A 136 10.12 1.07 -10.55
C LEU A 136 8.99 1.44 -11.51
N ARG A 137 7.99 0.57 -11.65
CA ARG A 137 6.83 0.77 -12.53
C ARG A 137 5.58 1.03 -11.69
N ARG A 138 4.73 1.94 -12.15
CA ARG A 138 3.43 2.20 -11.51
C ARG A 138 2.45 1.08 -11.86
N MET A 139 1.78 0.52 -10.86
CA MET A 139 0.83 -0.58 -11.02
C MET A 139 -0.54 -0.10 -11.52
N LEU A 140 -0.95 1.11 -11.12
CA LEU A 140 -2.25 1.69 -11.43
C LEU A 140 -2.07 3.04 -12.16
N PRO A 141 -3.01 3.47 -13.02
CA PRO A 141 -2.94 4.77 -13.69
C PRO A 141 -2.75 5.93 -12.69
N GLU A 142 -1.86 6.89 -12.99
CA GLU A 142 -1.64 8.07 -12.12
C GLU A 142 -2.82 9.06 -12.17
N ASP A 143 -3.59 9.01 -13.25
CA ASP A 143 -4.62 10.00 -13.59
C ASP A 143 -5.98 9.71 -12.93
N VAL A 144 -6.06 8.65 -12.11
CA VAL A 144 -7.26 8.21 -11.40
C VAL A 144 -6.99 8.33 -9.90
N PRO A 145 -7.26 9.48 -9.26
CA PRO A 145 -6.98 9.70 -7.84
C PRO A 145 -7.60 8.64 -6.93
N GLU A 146 -8.76 8.10 -7.32
CA GLU A 146 -9.45 7.03 -6.59
C GLU A 146 -8.70 5.70 -6.55
N ALA A 147 -7.71 5.52 -7.44
CA ALA A 147 -6.82 4.37 -7.48
C ALA A 147 -5.54 4.59 -6.65
N ASP A 148 -5.28 5.79 -6.12
CA ASP A 148 -4.19 6.01 -5.17
C ASP A 148 -4.58 5.41 -3.82
N PHE A 149 -3.95 4.27 -3.53
CA PHE A 149 -4.17 3.49 -2.32
C PHE A 149 -4.02 4.30 -1.03
N ARG A 150 -3.17 5.33 -1.02
CA ARG A 150 -2.94 6.14 0.18
C ARG A 150 -4.02 7.17 0.36
N GLU A 151 -4.45 7.82 -0.72
CA GLU A 151 -5.59 8.73 -0.64
C GLU A 151 -6.83 7.96 -0.19
N ALA A 152 -7.02 6.74 -0.70
CA ALA A 152 -8.08 5.86 -0.25
C ALA A 152 -7.92 5.49 1.24
N THR A 153 -6.74 5.08 1.69
CA THR A 153 -6.48 4.70 3.09
C THR A 153 -6.67 5.88 4.05
N SER A 154 -6.04 7.03 3.76
CA SER A 154 -6.12 8.24 4.59
C SER A 154 -7.54 8.79 4.66
N GLU A 155 -8.30 8.76 3.57
CA GLU A 155 -9.70 9.16 3.59
C GLU A 155 -10.56 8.19 4.38
N VAL A 156 -10.36 6.87 4.20
CA VAL A 156 -11.06 5.84 4.97
C VAL A 156 -10.79 6.02 6.46
N GLU A 157 -9.54 6.18 6.89
CA GLU A 157 -9.18 6.44 8.29
C GLU A 157 -9.85 7.72 8.83
N ALA A 158 -9.84 8.80 8.07
CA ALA A 158 -10.47 10.06 8.46
C ALA A 158 -12.00 9.94 8.61
N LEU A 159 -12.65 9.17 7.74
CA LEU A 159 -14.09 8.90 7.83
C LEU A 159 -14.41 7.97 9.01
N LEU A 160 -13.61 6.93 9.25
CA LEU A 160 -13.76 6.05 10.40
C LEU A 160 -13.63 6.83 11.72
N ASP A 161 -12.64 7.73 11.83
CA ASP A 161 -12.46 8.59 12.99
C ASP A 161 -13.66 9.54 13.19
N ARG A 162 -14.10 10.19 12.11
CA ARG A 162 -15.25 11.12 12.16
C ARG A 162 -16.50 10.46 12.74
N HIS A 163 -16.73 9.19 12.41
CA HIS A 163 -17.91 8.45 12.82
C HIS A 163 -17.68 7.55 14.06
N GLY A 164 -16.50 7.59 14.67
CA GLY A 164 -16.19 6.83 15.88
C GLY A 164 -16.07 5.32 15.68
N PHE A 165 -15.76 4.86 14.46
CA PHE A 165 -15.63 3.44 14.11
C PHE A 165 -14.25 2.89 14.51
N ASN A 166 -13.91 3.01 15.80
CA ASN A 166 -12.58 2.75 16.33
C ASN A 166 -12.10 1.30 16.16
N VAL A 167 -13.01 0.32 16.27
CA VAL A 167 -12.68 -1.11 16.12
C VAL A 167 -12.32 -1.41 14.67
N ALA A 168 -13.14 -0.96 13.71
CA ALA A 168 -12.86 -1.08 12.28
C ALA A 168 -11.51 -0.41 11.93
N LYS A 169 -11.26 0.80 12.44
CA LYS A 169 -9.97 1.48 12.26
C LYS A 169 -8.81 0.66 12.83
N GLY A 170 -8.98 0.04 14.01
CA GLY A 170 -7.99 -0.85 14.61
C GLY A 170 -7.66 -2.06 13.74
N HIS A 171 -8.66 -2.68 13.11
CA HIS A 171 -8.44 -3.76 12.15
C HIS A 171 -7.71 -3.28 10.88
N LEU A 172 -8.08 -2.12 10.33
CA LEU A 172 -7.39 -1.54 9.18
C LEU A 172 -5.91 -1.24 9.47
N ALA A 173 -5.61 -0.69 10.64
CA ALA A 173 -4.24 -0.42 11.07
C ALA A 173 -3.43 -1.73 11.22
N GLN A 174 -4.02 -2.76 11.82
CA GLN A 174 -3.39 -4.07 11.95
C GLN A 174 -3.20 -4.77 10.60
N ALA A 175 -4.15 -4.63 9.66
CA ALA A 175 -4.01 -5.13 8.30
C ALA A 175 -2.81 -4.48 7.61
N THR A 176 -2.71 -3.16 7.69
CA THR A 176 -1.60 -2.36 7.15
C THR A 176 -0.25 -2.81 7.73
N GLN A 177 -0.19 -2.96 9.06
CA GLN A 177 1.02 -3.41 9.74
C GLN A 177 1.40 -4.84 9.35
N ASN A 178 0.47 -5.79 9.33
CA ASN A 178 0.78 -7.17 8.95
C ASN A 178 1.22 -7.26 7.49
N PHE A 179 0.56 -6.55 6.58
CA PHE A 179 0.94 -6.49 5.18
C PHE A 179 2.37 -5.94 5.03
N SER A 180 2.71 -4.88 5.77
CA SER A 180 4.05 -4.30 5.72
C SER A 180 5.17 -5.24 6.16
N GLN A 181 4.85 -6.21 7.01
CA GLN A 181 5.81 -7.13 7.60
C GLN A 181 5.92 -8.45 6.81
N GLY A 182 5.16 -8.60 5.72
CA GLY A 182 5.10 -9.87 5.01
C GLY A 182 4.18 -10.92 5.65
N ASN A 183 3.38 -10.54 6.65
CA ASN A 183 2.48 -11.44 7.36
C ASN A 183 1.13 -11.56 6.63
N TRP A 184 1.15 -12.10 5.40
CA TRP A 184 0.00 -12.10 4.47
C TRP A 184 -1.27 -12.73 5.06
N SER A 185 -1.13 -13.89 5.72
CA SER A 185 -2.24 -14.58 6.38
C SER A 185 -2.89 -13.71 7.47
N SER A 186 -2.08 -13.04 8.30
CA SER A 186 -2.56 -12.16 9.36
C SER A 186 -3.17 -10.88 8.78
N ALA A 187 -2.57 -10.32 7.72
CA ALA A 187 -3.11 -9.16 7.02
C ALA A 187 -4.50 -9.46 6.47
N ASN A 188 -4.68 -10.61 5.81
CA ASN A 188 -5.98 -11.03 5.28
C ASN A 188 -7.04 -11.24 6.37
N ALA A 189 -6.66 -11.82 7.51
CA ALA A 189 -7.58 -11.95 8.65
C ALA A 189 -8.07 -10.56 9.10
N MET A 190 -7.16 -9.60 9.23
CA MET A 190 -7.51 -8.23 9.62
C MET A 190 -8.30 -7.47 8.54
N ILE A 191 -8.04 -7.71 7.25
CA ILE A 191 -8.83 -7.14 6.14
C ILE A 191 -10.28 -7.62 6.22
N ARG A 192 -10.48 -8.92 6.53
CA ARG A 192 -11.81 -9.49 6.72
C ARG A 192 -12.51 -8.87 7.92
N ASP A 193 -11.85 -8.84 9.07
CA ASP A 193 -12.43 -8.28 10.30
C ASP A 193 -12.78 -6.79 10.11
N PHE A 194 -11.95 -6.04 9.38
CA PHE A 194 -12.24 -4.65 9.02
C PHE A 194 -13.52 -4.52 8.18
N TYR A 195 -13.66 -5.30 7.11
CA TYR A 195 -14.83 -5.24 6.23
C TYR A 195 -16.11 -5.67 6.96
N GLN A 196 -15.99 -6.67 7.82
CA GLN A 196 -17.06 -7.12 8.70
C GLN A 196 -17.52 -6.00 9.63
N GLU A 197 -16.61 -5.53 10.48
CA GLU A 197 -16.90 -4.52 11.49
C GLU A 197 -17.43 -3.22 10.87
N LEU A 198 -16.92 -2.81 9.70
CA LEU A 198 -17.42 -1.64 8.98
C LEU A 198 -18.92 -1.77 8.66
N LEU A 199 -19.34 -2.89 8.06
CA LEU A 199 -20.74 -3.10 7.72
C LEU A 199 -21.61 -3.24 8.97
N ASP A 200 -21.10 -3.90 10.02
CA ASP A 200 -21.82 -4.04 11.29
C ASP A 200 -22.08 -2.68 11.93
N LYS A 201 -21.08 -1.80 11.99
CA LYS A 201 -21.23 -0.47 12.58
C LYS A 201 -22.16 0.43 11.77
N ILE A 202 -22.15 0.32 10.45
CA ILE A 202 -23.12 1.05 9.61
C ILE A 202 -24.55 0.56 9.90
N ALA A 203 -24.77 -0.76 10.03
CA ALA A 203 -26.08 -1.32 10.35
C ALA A 203 -26.58 -0.88 11.72
N GLU A 204 -25.73 -1.00 12.73
CA GLU A 204 -26.00 -0.57 14.11
C GLU A 204 -26.32 0.93 14.18
N TYR A 205 -25.56 1.76 13.46
CA TYR A 205 -25.81 3.20 13.39
C TYR A 205 -27.21 3.52 12.85
N PHE A 206 -27.66 2.81 11.82
CA PHE A 206 -29.01 2.98 11.27
C PHE A 206 -30.12 2.36 12.13
N GLY A 207 -29.78 1.72 13.25
CA GLY A 207 -30.74 1.20 14.23
C GLY A 207 -30.98 -0.30 14.17
N CYS A 208 -30.11 -1.06 13.49
CA CYS A 208 -30.12 -2.52 13.59
C CYS A 208 -29.73 -2.97 15.00
N ASP A 209 -30.37 -4.03 15.51
CA ASP A 209 -30.00 -4.60 16.82
C ASP A 209 -28.59 -5.21 16.75
N PRO A 210 -27.63 -4.76 17.58
CA PRO A 210 -26.26 -5.27 17.55
C PRO A 210 -26.15 -6.77 17.87
N LYS A 211 -27.19 -7.39 18.47
CA LYS A 211 -27.20 -8.80 18.88
C LYS A 211 -27.64 -9.77 17.79
N VAL A 212 -28.17 -9.27 16.67
CA VAL A 212 -28.54 -10.14 15.55
C VAL A 212 -27.30 -10.65 14.82
N SER A 213 -27.46 -11.72 14.04
CA SER A 213 -26.37 -12.30 13.27
C SER A 213 -25.81 -11.33 12.21
N ASP A 214 -24.58 -11.59 11.78
CA ASP A 214 -23.92 -10.83 10.72
C ASP A 214 -24.78 -10.76 9.46
N ASP A 215 -25.33 -11.90 9.02
CA ASP A 215 -26.21 -11.98 7.85
C ASP A 215 -27.48 -11.12 8.03
N ALA A 216 -28.06 -11.11 9.23
CA ALA A 216 -29.24 -10.29 9.52
C ALA A 216 -28.92 -8.80 9.47
N LYS A 217 -27.73 -8.38 9.91
CA LYS A 217 -27.27 -6.98 9.78
C LYS A 217 -27.10 -6.58 8.31
N ARG A 218 -26.57 -7.45 7.44
CA ARG A 218 -26.43 -7.15 6.01
C ARG A 218 -27.79 -7.13 5.31
N GLN A 219 -28.69 -8.03 5.66
CA GLN A 219 -30.07 -8.00 5.19
C GLN A 219 -30.78 -6.70 5.60
N TYR A 220 -30.55 -6.22 6.84
CA TYR A 220 -31.08 -4.93 7.31
C TYR A 220 -30.56 -3.75 6.47
N LEU A 221 -29.28 -3.74 6.11
CA LEU A 221 -28.70 -2.70 5.25
C LEU A 221 -29.28 -2.70 3.83
N ALA A 222 -29.81 -3.82 3.35
CA ALA A 222 -30.43 -3.94 2.03
C ALA A 222 -31.97 -3.78 2.05
N ASP A 223 -32.58 -3.71 3.24
CA ASP A 223 -34.03 -3.58 3.38
C ASP A 223 -34.50 -2.20 2.90
N THR A 224 -35.55 -2.19 2.09
CA THR A 224 -36.18 -0.95 1.64
C THR A 224 -36.85 -0.19 2.78
N LYS A 225 -37.32 -0.89 3.81
CA LYS A 225 -38.01 -0.31 4.97
C LYS A 225 -37.09 0.49 5.89
N SER A 226 -35.82 0.11 5.99
CA SER A 226 -34.79 0.85 6.74
C SER A 226 -34.18 2.00 5.92
N GLY A 227 -34.62 2.17 4.66
CA GLY A 227 -33.92 2.97 3.67
C GLY A 227 -32.65 2.24 3.24
N PRO A 228 -32.60 1.65 2.04
CA PRO A 228 -31.53 0.72 1.71
C PRO A 228 -30.20 1.45 1.62
N PHE A 229 -29.22 0.98 2.39
CA PHE A 229 -27.83 1.42 2.29
C PHE A 229 -27.08 0.62 1.22
N LEU A 230 -27.30 -0.70 1.17
CA LEU A 230 -26.82 -1.57 0.10
C LEU A 230 -27.83 -1.54 -1.05
N LEU A 231 -27.35 -1.21 -2.24
CA LEU A 231 -28.18 -0.87 -3.39
C LEU A 231 -28.31 -2.04 -4.36
N HIS A 232 -29.55 -2.53 -4.51
CA HIS A 232 -29.93 -3.58 -5.46
C HIS A 232 -29.59 -3.22 -6.91
N GLU A 233 -29.77 -1.94 -7.27
CA GLU A 233 -29.46 -1.39 -8.60
C GLU A 233 -27.98 -1.48 -8.97
N TYR A 234 -27.09 -1.44 -7.96
CA TYR A 234 -25.65 -1.60 -8.13
C TYR A 234 -25.17 -3.03 -7.91
N ASN A 235 -26.09 -3.98 -7.77
CA ASN A 235 -25.80 -5.38 -7.47
C ASN A 235 -24.98 -5.55 -6.17
N GLU A 236 -25.14 -4.65 -5.20
CA GLU A 236 -24.45 -4.75 -3.90
C GLU A 236 -25.09 -5.82 -3.01
N TRP A 237 -26.40 -6.03 -3.15
CA TRP A 237 -27.15 -7.09 -2.50
C TRP A 237 -27.90 -7.98 -3.52
N GLU A 238 -28.46 -9.09 -3.04
CA GLU A 238 -29.23 -10.03 -3.85
C GLU A 238 -30.38 -9.31 -4.55
N ASN A 239 -30.51 -9.52 -5.86
CA ASN A 239 -31.59 -8.98 -6.65
C ASN A 239 -32.36 -10.10 -7.37
N ASP A 240 -33.55 -9.76 -7.87
CA ASP A 240 -34.46 -10.69 -8.55
C ASP A 240 -33.88 -11.30 -9.83
N ARG A 241 -32.67 -10.91 -10.25
CA ARG A 241 -32.02 -11.42 -11.46
C ARG A 241 -31.19 -12.68 -11.19
N GLY A 242 -31.17 -13.20 -9.95
CA GLY A 242 -30.47 -14.42 -9.57
C GLY A 242 -28.94 -14.33 -9.75
N LYS A 243 -28.38 -13.11 -9.71
CA LYS A 243 -26.94 -12.87 -9.86
C LYS A 243 -26.25 -12.84 -8.49
N PRO A 244 -25.00 -13.34 -8.38
CA PRO A 244 -24.22 -13.18 -7.16
C PRO A 244 -24.09 -11.69 -6.80
N ALA A 245 -24.46 -11.36 -5.57
CA ALA A 245 -24.33 -10.01 -5.02
C ALA A 245 -22.86 -9.66 -4.76
N TYR A 246 -22.48 -8.41 -5.03
CA TYR A 246 -21.11 -7.93 -4.87
C TYR A 246 -20.62 -8.05 -3.43
N VAL A 247 -21.41 -7.64 -2.43
CA VAL A 247 -21.00 -7.70 -1.01
C VAL A 247 -20.70 -9.14 -0.58
N LEU A 248 -21.58 -10.08 -0.94
CA LEU A 248 -21.43 -11.51 -0.63
C LEU A 248 -20.28 -12.15 -1.42
N GLY A 249 -20.14 -11.81 -2.70
CA GLY A 249 -19.04 -12.28 -3.55
C GLY A 249 -17.68 -11.78 -3.06
N LEU A 250 -17.60 -10.52 -2.64
CA LEU A 250 -16.40 -9.95 -2.04
C LEU A 250 -16.08 -10.63 -0.71
N TRP A 251 -17.09 -10.88 0.12
CA TRP A 251 -16.91 -11.65 1.36
C TRP A 251 -16.35 -13.04 1.11
N ALA A 252 -16.90 -13.77 0.13
CA ALA A 252 -16.38 -15.07 -0.29
C ALA A 252 -14.94 -14.97 -0.82
N ARG A 253 -14.61 -13.89 -1.54
CA ARG A 253 -13.25 -13.63 -2.06
C ARG A 253 -12.22 -13.39 -0.96
N LEU A 254 -12.64 -12.79 0.17
CA LEU A 254 -11.80 -12.63 1.35
C LEU A 254 -11.58 -13.95 2.11
N HIS A 255 -12.38 -14.98 1.83
CA HIS A 255 -12.39 -16.23 2.60
C HIS A 255 -12.50 -17.51 1.75
N PRO A 256 -11.64 -17.70 0.73
CA PRO A 256 -11.84 -18.77 -0.27
C PRO A 256 -11.69 -20.19 0.30
N HIS A 257 -11.10 -20.36 1.49
CA HIS A 257 -10.83 -21.66 2.11
C HIS A 257 -11.48 -21.85 3.50
N GLY A 258 -12.46 -21.01 3.86
CA GLY A 258 -13.07 -21.08 5.19
C GLY A 258 -12.16 -20.53 6.30
N SER A 259 -12.51 -20.76 7.58
CA SER A 259 -11.99 -20.04 8.77
C SER A 259 -10.48 -20.11 9.01
N HIS A 260 -9.77 -20.92 8.24
CA HIS A 260 -8.32 -20.99 8.27
C HIS A 260 -7.75 -20.05 7.22
N PRO A 261 -6.82 -19.15 7.57
CA PRO A 261 -6.14 -18.36 6.56
C PRO A 261 -5.39 -19.34 5.67
N GLY A 262 -5.96 -19.60 4.49
CA GLY A 262 -5.29 -20.38 3.47
C GLY A 262 -3.91 -19.77 3.17
N LEU A 263 -3.07 -20.54 2.49
CA LEU A 263 -1.81 -20.03 1.94
C LEU A 263 -2.18 -18.87 0.99
N SER A 264 -2.04 -17.63 1.46
CA SER A 264 -2.16 -16.44 0.64
C SER A 264 -0.77 -15.94 0.37
N ASP A 265 -0.49 -15.72 -0.90
CA ASP A 265 0.73 -15.06 -1.33
C ASP A 265 0.57 -13.53 -1.29
N GLU A 266 1.68 -12.86 -1.52
CA GLU A 266 1.77 -11.40 -1.49
C GLU A 266 0.82 -10.74 -2.50
N GLU A 267 0.64 -11.33 -3.68
CA GLU A 267 -0.18 -10.76 -4.75
C GLU A 267 -1.67 -10.85 -4.43
N ASP A 268 -2.12 -12.02 -3.97
CA ASP A 268 -3.48 -12.23 -3.50
C ASP A 268 -3.84 -11.33 -2.31
N CYS A 269 -2.92 -11.18 -1.35
CA CYS A 269 -3.12 -10.28 -0.22
C CYS A 269 -3.20 -8.81 -0.66
N ALA A 270 -2.33 -8.38 -1.58
CA ALA A 270 -2.35 -7.02 -2.11
C ALA A 270 -3.66 -6.71 -2.82
N PHE A 271 -4.13 -7.63 -3.67
CA PHE A 271 -5.42 -7.52 -4.36
C PHE A 271 -6.58 -7.36 -3.37
N ARG A 272 -6.67 -8.24 -2.36
CA ARG A 272 -7.73 -8.20 -1.34
C ARG A 272 -7.72 -6.87 -0.58
N PHE A 273 -6.54 -6.37 -0.23
CA PHE A 273 -6.43 -5.13 0.50
C PHE A 273 -6.90 -3.94 -0.33
N GLN A 274 -6.42 -3.85 -1.58
CA GLN A 274 -6.76 -2.77 -2.51
C GLN A 274 -8.28 -2.73 -2.78
N ILE A 275 -8.89 -3.86 -3.11
CA ILE A 275 -10.33 -3.89 -3.42
C ILE A 275 -11.18 -3.52 -2.19
N ILE A 276 -10.74 -3.89 -0.99
CA ILE A 276 -11.45 -3.54 0.25
C ILE A 276 -11.34 -2.06 0.58
N LEU A 277 -10.19 -1.44 0.37
CA LEU A 277 -10.06 0.00 0.57
C LEU A 277 -10.93 0.81 -0.41
N ILE A 278 -10.98 0.40 -1.68
CA ILE A 278 -11.88 1.01 -2.67
C ILE A 278 -13.34 0.85 -2.23
N THR A 279 -13.73 -0.35 -1.82
CA THR A 279 -15.10 -0.65 -1.37
C THR A 279 -15.48 0.15 -0.12
N ALA A 280 -14.63 0.11 0.90
CA ALA A 280 -14.84 0.80 2.17
C ALA A 280 -14.98 2.31 1.95
N ARG A 281 -14.18 2.89 1.05
CA ARG A 281 -14.27 4.31 0.70
C ARG A 281 -15.63 4.68 0.10
N ILE A 282 -16.17 3.88 -0.83
CA ILE A 282 -17.50 4.11 -1.42
C ILE A 282 -18.57 4.05 -0.33
N PHE A 283 -18.52 3.02 0.53
CA PHE A 283 -19.50 2.85 1.61
C PHE A 283 -19.41 3.95 2.66
N LEU A 284 -18.22 4.32 3.11
CA LEU A 284 -18.03 5.39 4.09
C LEU A 284 -18.44 6.76 3.55
N ARG A 285 -18.19 7.06 2.26
CA ARG A 285 -18.68 8.30 1.63
C ARG A 285 -20.20 8.33 1.57
N ARG A 286 -20.83 7.22 1.18
CA ARG A 286 -22.29 7.10 1.15
C ARG A 286 -22.87 7.26 2.56
N PHE A 287 -22.22 6.66 3.55
CA PHE A 287 -22.60 6.77 4.95
C PHE A 287 -22.48 8.21 5.45
N ASP A 288 -21.32 8.86 5.29
CA ASP A 288 -21.07 10.26 5.68
C ASP A 288 -22.08 11.21 5.05
N LYS A 289 -22.40 11.01 3.75
CA LYS A 289 -23.44 11.80 3.07
C LYS A 289 -24.81 11.59 3.73
N ARG A 290 -25.22 10.33 3.94
CA ARG A 290 -26.53 10.01 4.52
C ARG A 290 -26.69 10.51 5.95
N VAL A 291 -25.61 10.49 6.74
CA VAL A 291 -25.59 11.06 8.09
C VAL A 291 -25.74 12.58 8.08
N LYS A 292 -25.15 13.27 7.10
CA LYS A 292 -25.28 14.73 6.96
C LYS A 292 -26.65 15.20 6.47
N ASP A 293 -27.34 14.34 5.71
CA ASP A 293 -28.67 14.63 5.17
C ASP A 293 -29.81 14.34 6.17
N GLN A 294 -29.49 13.84 7.38
CA GLN A 294 -30.42 13.59 8.50
C GLN A 294 -30.41 14.74 9.51
#